data_AF-A0A383F717-F1
#
_entry.id   AF-A0A383F717-F1
#
_cell.length_a   1.000
_cell.length_b   1.000
_cell.length_c   1.000
_cell.angle_alpha   90.00
_cell.angle_beta   90.00
_cell.angle_gamma   90.00
#
_symmetry.space_group_name_H-M   'P 1'
#
loop_
_entity.id
_entity.type
_entity.pdbx_description
1 polymer ?
#
loop_
_entity_poly.entity_id
_entity_poly.type
_entity_poly.pdbx_seq_one_letter_code
_entity_poly.pdbx_strand_id
1 'polypeptide(L)'
;KLFQDRGYAPGAYGIITSVFMGATAIGGLAGGLLADRWGRLRLIFWSLLLAVLPMYYYPVISEPIIYPIVFLAGSLNGASFSVVVVLAQSLLPSRRAFASGLTLGFMFASGSVGSYLFGLAADIYPLSRVMQTNSVLCLLAALLTLYLHRYQSSNKVKGAK
;
A
#
# COMPACT_ATOMS: atom_id res chain seq x y z
N LYS A 1 12.26 15.71 7.39
CA LYS A 1 13.53 14.98 7.59
C LYS A 1 14.12 14.53 6.25
N LEU A 2 13.63 13.49 5.55
CA LEU A 2 14.30 12.96 4.33
C LEU A 2 14.63 14.02 3.26
N PHE A 3 13.63 14.81 2.84
CA PHE A 3 13.82 15.82 1.81
C PHE A 3 14.53 17.08 2.31
N GLN A 4 14.39 17.36 3.60
CA GLN A 4 15.07 18.47 4.27
C GLN A 4 16.59 18.19 4.38
N ASP A 5 16.98 16.94 4.69
CA ASP A 5 18.38 16.49 4.71
C ASP A 5 19.01 16.47 3.31
N ARG A 6 18.19 16.46 2.24
CA ARG A 6 18.61 16.56 0.84
C ARG A 6 18.65 18.00 0.30
N GLY A 7 18.41 19.01 1.15
CA GLY A 7 18.48 20.42 0.76
C GLY A 7 17.31 20.89 -0.10
N TYR A 8 16.19 20.17 -0.13
CA TYR A 8 14.99 20.64 -0.82
C TYR A 8 14.38 21.84 -0.08
N ALA A 9 13.64 22.70 -0.79
CA ALA A 9 12.88 23.78 -0.17
C ALA A 9 11.58 23.24 0.48
N PRO A 10 11.08 23.89 1.55
CA PRO A 10 9.81 23.56 2.21
C PRO A 10 8.62 23.28 1.29
N GLY A 11 8.49 24.06 0.21
CA GLY A 11 7.44 23.88 -0.78
C GLY A 11 7.55 22.58 -1.59
N ALA A 12 8.77 22.12 -1.89
CA ALA A 12 8.98 20.96 -2.75
C ALA A 12 8.52 19.65 -2.09
N TYR A 13 8.80 19.45 -0.79
CA TYR A 13 8.28 18.26 -0.09
C TYR A 13 6.77 18.29 0.11
N GLY A 14 6.18 19.49 0.27
CA GLY A 14 4.73 19.67 0.30
C GLY A 14 4.07 19.19 -1.00
N ILE A 15 4.63 19.58 -2.15
CA ILE A 15 4.14 19.14 -3.47
C ILE A 15 4.27 17.63 -3.62
N ILE A 16 5.43 17.04 -3.31
CA ILE A 16 5.65 15.59 -3.43
C ILE A 16 4.64 14.80 -2.57
N THR A 17 4.42 15.22 -1.33
CA THR A 17 3.45 14.57 -0.42
C THR A 17 2.02 14.75 -0.92
N SER A 18 1.69 15.90 -1.50
CA SER A 18 0.37 16.18 -2.07
C SER A 18 0.10 15.31 -3.30
N VAL A 19 1.11 15.15 -4.16
CA VAL A 19 1.06 14.23 -5.32
C VAL A 19 0.85 12.80 -4.84
N PHE A 20 1.56 12.36 -3.80
CA PHE A 20 1.37 11.03 -3.22
C PHE A 20 -0.05 10.82 -2.70
N MET A 21 -0.57 11.76 -1.90
CA MET A 21 -1.93 11.70 -1.35
C MET A 21 -3.00 11.74 -2.45
N GLY A 22 -2.85 12.63 -3.43
CA GLY A 22 -3.74 12.72 -4.59
C GLY A 22 -3.73 11.46 -5.44
N ALA A 23 -2.55 10.91 -5.71
CA ALA A 23 -2.41 9.64 -6.42
C ALA A 23 -3.02 8.48 -5.64
N THR A 24 -2.88 8.46 -4.32
CA THR A 24 -3.50 7.45 -3.45
C THR A 24 -5.02 7.49 -3.55
N ALA A 25 -5.62 8.68 -3.54
CA ALA A 25 -7.07 8.83 -3.72
C ALA A 25 -7.53 8.33 -5.11
N ILE A 26 -6.85 8.74 -6.18
CA ILE A 26 -7.14 8.30 -7.55
C ILE A 26 -7.00 6.78 -7.68
N GLY A 27 -5.90 6.23 -7.16
CA GLY A 27 -5.62 4.80 -7.16
C GLY A 27 -6.67 4.00 -6.39
N GLY A 28 -7.17 4.50 -5.27
CA GLY A 28 -8.25 3.86 -4.51
C GLY A 28 -9.56 3.76 -5.28
N LEU A 29 -9.93 4.84 -6.00
CA LEU A 29 -11.13 4.85 -6.86
C LEU A 29 -10.96 3.89 -8.04
N ALA A 30 -9.86 4.03 -8.78
CA ALA A 30 -9.56 3.17 -9.94
C ALA A 30 -9.41 1.70 -9.53
N GLY A 31 -8.71 1.41 -8.43
CA GLY A 31 -8.50 0.08 -7.90
C GLY A 31 -9.80 -0.62 -7.51
N GLY A 32 -10.77 0.09 -6.93
CA GLY A 32 -12.10 -0.45 -6.65
C GLY A 32 -12.81 -0.90 -7.92
N LEU A 33 -12.88 -0.03 -8.93
CA LEU A 33 -13.50 -0.30 -10.24
C LEU A 33 -12.82 -1.47 -10.97
N LEU A 34 -11.48 -1.49 -10.99
CA LEU A 34 -10.69 -2.55 -11.61
C LEU A 34 -10.82 -3.88 -10.87
N ALA A 35 -10.97 -3.88 -9.55
CA ALA A 35 -11.09 -5.09 -8.74
C ALA A 35 -12.41 -5.83 -8.98
N ASP A 36 -13.49 -5.10 -9.25
CA ASP A 36 -14.77 -5.71 -9.58
C ASP A 36 -14.74 -6.41 -10.94
N ARG A 37 -13.87 -5.97 -11.88
CA ARG A 37 -13.74 -6.58 -13.21
C ARG A 37 -12.66 -7.68 -13.29
N TRP A 38 -11.53 -7.50 -12.61
CA TRP A 38 -10.38 -8.43 -12.66
C TRP A 38 -10.30 -9.39 -11.48
N GLY A 39 -11.08 -9.14 -10.42
CA GLY A 39 -11.08 -9.92 -9.20
C GLY A 39 -10.18 -9.32 -8.12
N ARG A 40 -10.76 -9.17 -6.93
CA ARG A 40 -10.19 -8.46 -5.77
C ARG A 40 -8.78 -8.94 -5.40
N LEU A 41 -8.59 -10.26 -5.22
CA LEU A 41 -7.31 -10.82 -4.81
C LEU A 41 -6.21 -10.69 -5.86
N ARG A 42 -6.55 -10.82 -7.16
CA ARG A 42 -5.57 -10.64 -8.24
C ARG A 42 -5.11 -9.19 -8.30
N LEU A 43 -6.03 -8.25 -8.13
CA LEU A 43 -5.67 -6.84 -8.14
C LEU A 43 -4.77 -6.49 -6.96
N ILE A 44 -5.13 -6.88 -5.73
CA ILE A 44 -4.28 -6.67 -4.54
C ILE A 44 -2.87 -7.24 -4.77
N PHE A 45 -2.76 -8.46 -5.29
CA PHE A 45 -1.45 -9.06 -5.54
C PHE A 45 -0.62 -8.26 -6.54
N TRP A 46 -1.19 -7.94 -7.71
CA TRP A 46 -0.46 -7.21 -8.75
C TRP A 46 -0.14 -5.78 -8.35
N SER A 47 -1.05 -5.09 -7.65
CA SER A 47 -0.80 -3.72 -7.19
C SER A 47 0.33 -3.67 -6.17
N LEU A 48 0.35 -4.60 -5.20
CA LEU A 48 1.43 -4.68 -4.22
C LEU A 48 2.76 -5.13 -4.83
N LEU A 49 2.74 -6.09 -5.75
CA LEU A 49 3.96 -6.53 -6.44
C LEU A 49 4.56 -5.42 -7.30
N LEU A 50 3.72 -4.70 -8.06
CA LEU A 50 4.15 -3.54 -8.83
C LEU A 50 4.60 -2.39 -7.94
N ALA A 51 4.06 -2.27 -6.71
CA ALA A 51 4.43 -1.20 -5.77
C ALA A 51 5.84 -1.37 -5.19
N VAL A 52 6.43 -2.58 -5.23
CA VAL A 52 7.78 -2.85 -4.69
C VAL A 52 8.84 -1.96 -5.35
N LEU A 53 8.82 -1.86 -6.68
CA LEU A 53 9.76 -1.05 -7.45
C LEU A 53 9.66 0.44 -7.11
N PRO A 54 8.51 1.12 -7.28
CA PRO A 54 8.41 2.54 -6.99
C PRO A 54 8.66 2.85 -5.51
N MET A 55 8.24 2.00 -4.56
CA MET A 55 8.56 2.18 -3.15
C MET A 55 10.06 2.09 -2.85
N TYR A 56 10.81 1.29 -3.61
CA TYR A 56 12.24 1.10 -3.37
C TYR A 56 13.06 2.29 -3.92
N TYR A 57 12.58 2.83 -5.03
CA TYR A 57 13.27 3.87 -5.79
C TYR A 57 12.92 5.29 -5.35
N TYR A 58 11.69 5.54 -4.89
CA TYR A 58 11.25 6.86 -4.38
C TYR A 58 12.20 7.49 -3.33
N PRO A 59 12.76 6.74 -2.35
CA PRO A 59 13.63 7.31 -1.33
C PRO A 59 15.05 7.61 -1.82
N VAL A 60 15.41 7.21 -3.04
CA VAL A 60 16.78 7.32 -3.59
C VAL A 60 16.84 8.31 -4.73
N ILE A 61 15.83 8.33 -5.59
CA ILE A 61 15.83 9.12 -6.82
C ILE A 61 15.67 10.63 -6.53
N SER A 62 16.28 11.44 -7.41
CA SER A 62 16.22 12.90 -7.39
C SER A 62 15.24 13.44 -8.44
N GLU A 63 14.90 14.73 -8.33
CA GLU A 63 14.19 15.49 -9.38
C GLU A 63 14.84 15.28 -10.75
N PRO A 64 14.05 15.19 -11.85
CA PRO A 64 12.58 15.33 -11.96
C PRO A 64 11.82 13.99 -11.92
N ILE A 65 12.52 12.86 -11.83
CA ILE A 65 11.93 11.50 -11.98
C ILE A 65 11.12 11.10 -10.73
N ILE A 66 11.25 11.84 -9.63
CA ILE A 66 10.56 11.55 -8.37
C ILE A 66 9.03 11.68 -8.47
N TYR A 67 8.51 12.64 -9.24
CA TYR A 67 7.06 12.87 -9.36
C TYR A 67 6.29 11.67 -9.94
N PRO A 68 6.66 11.10 -11.10
CA PRO A 68 5.95 9.95 -11.64
C PRO A 68 6.08 8.71 -10.74
N ILE A 69 7.22 8.53 -10.06
CA ILE A 69 7.45 7.40 -9.17
C ILE A 69 6.59 7.50 -7.91
N VAL A 70 6.50 8.68 -7.32
CA VAL A 70 5.65 8.95 -6.15
C VAL A 70 4.18 8.82 -6.50
N PHE A 71 3.78 9.28 -7.70
CA PHE A 71 2.43 9.06 -8.21
C PHE A 71 2.12 7.55 -8.37
N LEU A 72 3.05 6.77 -8.92
CA LEU A 72 2.88 5.33 -9.06
C LEU A 72 2.83 4.62 -7.71
N ALA A 73 3.70 5.00 -6.76
CA ALA A 73 3.70 4.45 -5.41
C ALA A 73 2.37 4.71 -4.69
N GLY A 74 1.87 5.96 -4.74
CA GLY A 74 0.61 6.33 -4.10
C GLY A 74 -0.58 5.61 -4.72
N SER A 75 -0.69 5.62 -6.05
CA SER A 75 -1.81 5.00 -6.76
C SER A 75 -1.91 3.48 -6.53
N LEU A 76 -0.79 2.76 -6.55
CA LEU A 76 -0.77 1.31 -6.29
C LEU A 76 -1.12 0.98 -4.83
N ASN A 77 -0.67 1.80 -3.88
CA ASN A 77 -0.99 1.61 -2.47
C ASN A 77 -2.48 1.88 -2.20
N GLY A 78 -3.01 2.98 -2.74
CA GLY A 78 -4.42 3.35 -2.65
C GLY A 78 -5.34 2.30 -3.27
N ALA A 79 -4.97 1.74 -4.43
CA ALA A 79 -5.71 0.67 -5.08
C ALA A 79 -5.85 -0.56 -4.16
N SER A 80 -4.75 -0.96 -3.52
CA SER A 80 -4.74 -2.10 -2.59
C SER A 80 -5.60 -1.82 -1.36
N PHE A 81 -5.48 -0.61 -0.79
CA PHE A 81 -6.23 -0.19 0.39
C PHE A 81 -7.75 -0.32 0.19
N SER A 82 -8.26 0.30 -0.88
CA SER A 82 -9.70 0.27 -1.21
C SER A 82 -10.24 -1.16 -1.34
N VAL A 83 -9.49 -2.02 -2.04
CA VAL A 83 -9.94 -3.38 -2.37
C VAL A 83 -9.87 -4.33 -1.17
N VAL A 84 -8.93 -4.15 -0.25
CA VAL A 84 -8.86 -4.92 1.00
C VAL A 84 -10.07 -4.67 1.89
N VAL A 85 -10.51 -3.41 2.01
CA VAL A 85 -11.70 -3.06 2.81
C VAL A 85 -12.95 -3.70 2.22
N VAL A 86 -13.12 -3.60 0.90
CA VAL A 86 -14.25 -4.20 0.18
C VAL A 86 -14.20 -5.74 0.25
N LEU A 87 -13.01 -6.34 0.23
CA LEU A 87 -12.82 -7.77 0.42
C LEU A 87 -13.27 -8.20 1.83
N ALA A 88 -12.86 -7.50 2.88
CA ALA A 88 -13.29 -7.79 4.25
C ALA A 88 -14.81 -7.69 4.41
N GLN A 89 -15.43 -6.67 3.83
CA GLN A 89 -16.89 -6.51 3.82
C GLN A 89 -17.61 -7.68 3.11
N SER A 90 -17.01 -8.25 2.05
CA SER A 90 -17.59 -9.43 1.38
C SER A 90 -17.46 -10.74 2.16
N LEU A 91 -16.51 -10.84 3.09
CA LEU A 91 -16.38 -12.01 3.96
C LEU A 91 -17.43 -12.03 5.07
N LEU A 92 -17.99 -10.87 5.44
CA LEU A 92 -19.01 -10.71 6.47
C LEU A 92 -20.20 -9.86 5.96
N PRO A 93 -20.98 -10.36 4.99
CA PRO A 93 -21.99 -9.56 4.29
C PRO A 93 -23.13 -9.06 5.17
N SER A 94 -23.44 -9.76 6.26
CA SER A 94 -24.45 -9.38 7.27
C SER A 94 -23.94 -8.36 8.29
N ARG A 95 -22.62 -8.11 8.35
CA ARG A 95 -21.98 -7.22 9.33
C ARG A 95 -20.91 -6.34 8.68
N ARG A 96 -21.26 -5.69 7.56
CA ARG A 96 -20.30 -4.89 6.76
C ARG A 96 -19.61 -3.78 7.57
N ALA A 97 -20.34 -3.08 8.42
CA ALA A 97 -19.80 -2.02 9.28
C ALA A 97 -18.75 -2.55 10.26
N PHE A 98 -19.00 -3.71 10.87
CA PHE A 98 -18.05 -4.38 11.76
C PHE A 98 -16.80 -4.83 10.99
N ALA A 99 -16.97 -5.40 9.81
CA ALA A 99 -15.86 -5.85 8.97
C ALA A 99 -14.93 -4.71 8.56
N SER A 100 -15.48 -3.58 8.08
CA SER A 100 -14.67 -2.40 7.77
C SER A 100 -14.05 -1.79 9.02
N GLY A 101 -14.80 -1.71 10.14
CA GLY A 101 -14.29 -1.16 11.39
C GLY A 101 -13.07 -1.93 11.91
N LEU A 102 -13.16 -3.26 11.96
CA LEU A 102 -12.04 -4.12 12.38
C LEU A 102 -10.84 -3.99 11.44
N THR A 103 -11.10 -3.97 10.12
CA THR A 103 -10.05 -3.92 9.10
C THR A 103 -9.32 -2.58 9.09
N LEU A 104 -10.06 -1.45 9.11
CA LEU A 104 -9.47 -0.11 9.21
C LEU A 104 -8.79 0.11 10.55
N GLY A 105 -9.41 -0.35 11.64
CA GLY A 105 -8.84 -0.25 12.99
C GLY A 105 -7.48 -0.96 13.07
N PHE A 106 -7.38 -2.17 12.54
CA PHE A 106 -6.11 -2.90 12.48
C PHE A 106 -5.09 -2.22 11.56
N MET A 107 -5.52 -1.70 10.39
CA MET A 107 -4.62 -0.97 9.49
C MET A 107 -4.03 0.29 10.15
N PHE A 108 -4.84 1.11 10.82
CA PHE A 108 -4.34 2.31 11.47
C PHE A 108 -3.53 2.01 12.73
N ALA A 109 -3.91 0.98 13.50
CA ALA A 109 -3.13 0.55 14.67
C ALA A 109 -1.74 0.04 14.25
N SER A 110 -1.68 -0.88 13.28
CA SER A 110 -0.42 -1.39 12.74
C SER A 110 0.41 -0.31 12.04
N GLY A 111 -0.24 0.61 11.32
CA GLY A 111 0.41 1.78 10.72
C GLY A 111 1.00 2.74 11.76
N SER A 112 0.32 2.95 12.90
CA SER A 112 0.83 3.81 13.98
C SER A 112 2.02 3.17 14.69
N VAL A 113 1.93 1.88 15.04
CA VAL A 113 3.06 1.13 15.62
C VAL A 113 4.22 1.07 14.64
N GLY A 114 3.94 0.85 13.34
CA GLY A 114 4.93 0.91 12.27
C GLY A 114 5.63 2.27 12.24
N SER A 115 4.87 3.37 12.13
CA SER A 115 5.44 4.73 12.10
C SER A 115 6.36 5.00 13.29
N TYR A 116 5.98 4.56 14.49
CA TYR A 116 6.82 4.68 15.68
C TYR A 116 8.14 3.89 15.56
N LEU A 117 8.08 2.62 15.16
CA LEU A 117 9.27 1.77 14.96
C LEU A 117 10.18 2.31 13.86
N PHE A 118 9.61 2.79 12.75
CA PHE A 118 10.36 3.43 11.67
C PHE A 118 11.00 4.74 12.12
N GLY A 119 10.34 5.50 13.00
CA GLY A 119 10.89 6.70 13.64
C GLY A 119 12.14 6.37 14.45
N LEU A 120 12.07 5.37 15.33
CA LEU A 120 13.24 4.90 16.10
C LEU A 120 14.38 4.41 15.19
N ALA A 121 14.05 3.66 14.14
CA ALA A 121 15.03 3.20 13.17
C ALA A 121 15.68 4.37 12.40
N ALA A 122 14.94 5.44 12.12
CA ALA A 122 15.42 6.63 11.42
C ALA A 122 16.35 7.53 12.25
N ASP A 123 16.42 7.31 13.56
CA ASP A 123 17.39 8.00 14.41
C ASP A 123 18.76 7.30 14.42
N ILE A 124 18.80 6.01 14.07
CA ILE A 124 20.03 5.20 14.05
C ILE A 124 20.54 4.99 12.61
N TYR A 125 19.64 4.83 11.64
CA TYR A 125 19.95 4.54 10.25
C TYR A 125 19.57 5.70 9.33
N PRO A 126 20.26 5.85 8.18
CA PRO A 126 19.87 6.85 7.19
C PRO A 126 18.44 6.59 6.72
N LEU A 127 17.62 7.65 6.72
CA LEU A 127 16.19 7.58 6.46
C LEU A 127 15.88 6.94 5.10
N SER A 128 16.71 7.12 4.07
CA SER A 128 16.56 6.41 2.79
C SER A 128 16.52 4.88 2.93
N ARG A 129 17.40 4.29 3.76
CA ARG A 129 17.40 2.82 3.98
C ARG A 129 16.16 2.39 4.76
N VAL A 130 15.76 3.19 5.74
CA VAL A 130 14.55 2.94 6.54
C VAL A 130 13.29 3.03 5.68
N MET A 131 13.25 3.87 4.65
CA MET A 131 12.11 3.91 3.73
C MET A 131 12.13 2.76 2.71
N GLN A 132 13.32 2.29 2.30
CA GLN A 132 13.45 1.13 1.41
C GLN A 132 12.94 -0.17 2.03
N THR A 133 12.97 -0.33 3.35
CA THR A 133 12.38 -1.50 4.01
C THR A 133 10.87 -1.59 3.79
N ASN A 134 10.19 -0.47 3.47
CA ASN A 134 8.80 -0.49 3.09
C ASN A 134 8.53 -1.32 1.81
N SER A 135 9.49 -1.37 0.88
CA SER A 135 9.39 -2.25 -0.29
C SER A 135 9.40 -3.73 0.07
N VAL A 136 10.18 -4.10 1.10
CA VAL A 136 10.19 -5.47 1.63
C VAL A 136 8.84 -5.81 2.25
N LEU A 137 8.22 -4.86 2.97
CA LEU A 137 6.86 -5.02 3.50
C LEU A 137 5.82 -5.18 2.38
N CYS A 138 5.91 -4.38 1.31
CA CYS A 138 5.05 -4.55 0.13
C CYS A 138 5.20 -5.95 -0.50
N LEU A 139 6.44 -6.44 -0.60
CA LEU A 139 6.72 -7.77 -1.14
C LEU A 139 6.15 -8.87 -0.24
N LEU A 140 6.35 -8.78 1.08
CA LEU A 140 5.77 -9.70 2.06
C LEU A 140 4.24 -9.72 1.97
N ALA A 141 3.61 -8.56 1.88
CA ALA A 141 2.17 -8.45 1.75
C ALA A 141 1.65 -9.02 0.40
N ALA A 142 2.41 -8.89 -0.69
CA ALA A 142 2.11 -9.55 -1.95
C ALA A 142 2.18 -11.10 -1.82
N LEU A 143 3.21 -11.62 -1.15
CA LEU A 143 3.34 -13.07 -0.90
C LEU A 143 2.20 -13.62 -0.03
N LEU A 144 1.82 -12.89 1.02
CA LEU A 144 0.67 -13.26 1.85
C LEU A 144 -0.65 -13.27 1.04
N THR A 145 -0.80 -12.32 0.13
CA THR A 145 -1.96 -12.27 -0.78
C THR A 145 -2.00 -13.47 -1.72
N LEU A 146 -0.85 -13.92 -2.24
CA LEU A 146 -0.78 -15.17 -3.03
C LEU A 146 -1.21 -16.38 -2.23
N TYR A 147 -0.77 -16.48 -0.98
CA TYR A 147 -1.16 -17.58 -0.10
C TYR A 147 -2.67 -17.60 0.12
N LEU A 148 -3.27 -16.43 0.39
CA LEU A 148 -4.71 -16.29 0.54
C LEU A 148 -5.48 -16.64 -0.76
N HIS A 149 -4.97 -16.24 -1.91
CA HIS A 149 -5.56 -16.57 -3.21
C HIS A 149 -5.60 -18.08 -3.47
N ARG A 150 -4.48 -18.77 -3.20
CA ARG A 150 -4.40 -20.23 -3.33
C ARG A 150 -5.36 -20.94 -2.37
N TYR A 151 -5.48 -20.46 -1.13
CA TYR A 151 -6.41 -21.03 -0.15
C TYR A 151 -7.88 -20.93 -0.61
N GLN A 152 -8.32 -19.75 -1.07
CA GLN A 152 -9.70 -19.58 -1.54
C GLN A 152 -9.99 -20.39 -2.82
N SER A 153 -9.01 -20.50 -3.72
CA SER A 153 -9.15 -21.32 -4.93
C SER A 153 -9.28 -22.82 -4.58
N SER A 154 -8.46 -23.32 -3.66
CA SER A 154 -8.52 -24.72 -3.21
C SER A 154 -9.83 -25.04 -2.48
N ASN A 155 -10.37 -24.11 -1.69
CA ASN A 155 -11.58 -24.38 -0.90
C ASN A 155 -12.85 -24.35 -1.76
N LYS A 156 -12.89 -23.53 -2.82
CA LYS A 156 -13.97 -23.58 -3.83
C LYS A 156 -14.04 -24.94 -4.55
N VAL A 157 -12.90 -25.56 -4.82
CA VAL A 157 -12.84 -26.89 -5.48
C VAL A 157 -13.33 -28.01 -4.55
N LYS A 158 -13.09 -27.90 -3.24
CA LYS A 158 -13.56 -28.88 -2.24
C LYS A 158 -15.04 -28.76 -1.92
N GLY A 159 -15.61 -27.55 -1.89
CA GLY A 159 -17.05 -27.34 -1.61
C GLY A 159 -17.98 -27.62 -2.80
N ALA A 160 -17.43 -27.87 -3.99
CA ALA A 160 -18.18 -28.27 -5.19
C ALA A 160 -18.21 -29.79 -5.43
N LYS A 161 -17.61 -30.58 -4.52
CA LYS A 161 -17.72 -32.03 -4.44
C LYS A 161 -18.60 -32.39 -3.24
#